data_AF-A0A376Q1E6-F1
#
_entry.id   AF-A0A376Q1E6-F1
#
_cell.length_a   1.000
_cell.length_b   1.000
_cell.length_c   1.000
_cell.angle_alpha   90.00
_cell.angle_beta   90.00
_cell.angle_gamma   90.00
#
_symmetry.space_group_name_H-M   'P 1'
#
loop_
_entity.id
_entity.type
_entity.pdbx_description
1 polymer ?
#
loop_
_entity_poly.entity_id
_entity_poly.type
_entity_poly.pdbx_seq_one_letter_code
_entity_poly.pdbx_strand_id
1 'polypeptide(L)' 'MQQRRPVRRALLSVSDKAGIVEFAQALSARGVELLSTGALPVC' A
#
# COMPACT_ATOMS: atom_id res chain seq x y z
N MET A 1 17.77 -5.06 -19.42
CA MET A 1 16.54 -4.27 -19.27
C MET A 1 15.67 -4.97 -18.23
N GLN A 2 15.39 -4.36 -17.07
CA GLN A 2 14.64 -5.01 -15.99
C GLN A 2 13.15 -5.00 -16.33
N GLN A 3 12.56 -6.17 -16.56
CA GLN A 3 11.13 -6.30 -16.80
C GLN A 3 10.37 -6.12 -15.47
N ARG A 4 9.65 -5.01 -15.32
CA ARG A 4 8.87 -4.72 -14.12
C ARG A 4 7.63 -5.59 -14.10
N ARG A 5 7.52 -6.46 -13.09
CA ARG A 5 6.33 -7.28 -12.86
C ARG A 5 5.25 -6.45 -12.15
N PRO A 6 3.97 -6.67 -12.46
CA PRO A 6 2.87 -5.98 -11.78
C PRO A 6 2.87 -6.33 -10.28
N VAL A 7 2.70 -5.30 -9.45
CA VAL A 7 2.60 -5.44 -7.98
C VAL A 7 1.16 -5.80 -7.63
N ARG A 8 0.97 -6.88 -6.87
CA ARG A 8 -0.35 -7.36 -6.43
C ARG A 8 -0.60 -7.18 -4.94
N ARG A 9 0.48 -7.09 -4.15
CA ARG A 9 0.47 -6.99 -2.69
C ARG A 9 1.51 -5.98 -2.26
N ALA A 10 1.19 -5.16 -1.26
CA ALA A 10 2.13 -4.20 -0.68
C ALA A 10 2.08 -4.24 0.85
N LEU A 11 3.26 -4.33 1.48
CA LEU A 11 3.42 -4.16 2.92
C LEU A 11 3.79 -2.70 3.20
N LEU A 12 2.97 -1.99 3.95
CA LEU A 12 3.24 -0.62 4.38
C LEU A 12 3.69 -0.62 5.83
N SER A 13 4.94 -0.22 6.07
CA SER A 13 5.53 -0.10 7.40
C SER A 13 6.28 1.22 7.48
N VAL A 14 5.57 2.26 7.90
CA VAL A 14 6.12 3.62 8.05
C VAL A 14 5.96 4.07 9.50
N SER A 15 6.91 4.87 9.97
CA SER A 15 6.83 5.48 11.31
C SER A 15 6.02 6.78 11.29
N ASP A 16 6.19 7.60 10.25
CA ASP A 16 5.36 8.79 10.02
C ASP A 16 4.16 8.44 9.13
N LYS A 17 2.97 8.81 9.58
CA LYS A 17 1.69 8.47 8.94
C LYS A 17 1.12 9.61 8.11
N ALA A 18 1.81 10.75 8.01
CA ALA A 18 1.38 11.84 7.15
C ALA A 18 1.25 11.38 5.69
N GLY A 19 0.06 11.53 5.10
CA GLY A 19 -0.19 11.22 3.68
C GLY A 19 -0.26 9.73 3.31
N ILE A 20 -0.18 8.81 4.28
CA ILE A 20 -0.19 7.37 3.96
C ILE A 20 -1.59 6.85 3.61
N VAL A 21 -2.64 7.51 4.10
CA VAL A 21 -4.02 7.08 3.85
C VAL A 21 -4.36 7.26 2.38
N GLU A 22 -4.01 8.40 1.79
CA GLU A 22 -4.21 8.71 0.38
C GLU A 22 -3.40 7.76 -0.51
N PHE A 23 -2.16 7.45 -0.10
CA PHE A 23 -1.31 6.50 -0.80
C PHE A 23 -1.89 5.07 -0.76
N ALA A 24 -2.34 4.62 0.41
CA ALA A 24 -2.99 3.32 0.59
C ALA A 24 -4.28 3.23 -0.23
N GLN A 25 -5.12 4.26 -0.20
CA GLN A 25 -6.35 4.32 -1.00
C GLN A 25 -6.05 4.21 -2.50
N ALA A 26 -5.03 4.92 -3.00
CA ALA A 26 -4.63 4.85 -4.40
C ALA A 26 -4.13 3.45 -4.80
N LEU A 27 -3.44 2.74 -3.92
CA LEU A 27 -3.01 1.36 -4.16
C LEU A 27 -4.20 0.39 -4.15
N SER A 28 -5.11 0.53 -3.18
CA SER A 28 -6.31 -0.29 -3.09
C SER A 28 -7.23 -0.10 -4.30
N ALA A 29 -7.43 1.13 -4.75
CA ALA A 29 -8.17 1.44 -5.98
C ALA A 29 -7.59 0.79 -7.24
N ARG A 30 -6.30 0.42 -7.21
CA ARG A 30 -5.61 -0.29 -8.29
C ARG A 30 -5.63 -1.82 -8.11
N GLY A 31 -6.36 -2.32 -7.13
CA GLY A 31 -6.48 -3.75 -6.82
C GLY A 31 -5.25 -4.34 -6.13
N VAL A 32 -4.42 -3.50 -5.49
CA VAL A 32 -3.28 -3.97 -4.69
C VAL A 32 -3.77 -4.31 -3.29
N GLU A 33 -3.55 -5.55 -2.87
CA GLU A 33 -3.85 -6.01 -1.52
C GLU A 33 -2.83 -5.40 -0.53
N LEU A 34 -3.32 -4.69 0.48
CA LEU A 34 -2.49 -3.99 1.45
C LEU A 34 -2.34 -4.80 2.73
N LEU A 35 -1.09 -4.96 3.17
CA LEU A 35 -0.73 -5.51 4.46
C LEU A 35 -0.12 -4.37 5.28
N SER A 36 -0.51 -4.25 6.54
CA SER A 36 0.04 -3.25 7.46
C SER A 36 0.34 -3.89 8.80
N THR A 37 1.46 -3.51 9.41
CA THR A 37 1.83 -3.94 10.76
C THR A 37 1.09 -3.17 11.85
N GLY A 38 0.33 -2.13 11.48
CA GLY A 38 -0.54 -1.36 12.37
C GLY A 38 -1.92 -1.07 11.79
N ALA A 39 -2.91 -0.83 12.63
CA ALA A 39 -4.28 -0.50 12.20
C ALA A 39 -4.29 0.76 11.31
N LEU A 40 -4.53 0.56 10.01
CA LEU A 40 -4.98 1.58 9.08
C LEU A 40 -6.47 1.32 8.83
N PRO A 41 -7.31 2.35 8.62
CA PRO A 41 -8.76 2.18 8.42
C PRO A 41 -9.13 1.58 7.05
N VAL A 42 -8.21 0.87 6.40
CA VAL A 42 -8.37 0.29 5.08
C VAL A 42 -8.39 -1.23 5.22
N CYS A 43 -9.54 -1.74 5.64
CA CYS A 43 -9.94 -3.14 5.45
C CYS A 43 -11.09 -3.15 4.44
#